data_AF-A0A953AR72-F1
#
_entry.id   AF-A0A953AR72-F1
#
_cell.length_a   1.000
_cell.length_b   1.000
_cell.length_c   1.000
_cell.angle_alpha   90.00
_cell.angle_beta   90.00
_cell.angle_gamma   90.00
#
_symmetry.space_group_name_H-M   'P 1'
#
loop_
_entity.id
_entity.type
_entity.pdbx_description
1 polymer ?
#
loop_
_entity_poly.entity_id
_entity_poly.type
_entity_poly.pdbx_seq_one_letter_code
_entity_poly.pdbx_strand_id
1 'polypeptide(L)'
;MNFGEWDFDNDGVNDQAKASGQFLGGGMLRVRHVGIGAFARANSLEFCVAPDGKCPGLFSDPNRIRLALQEYTLAGGYSFFDDGLVVAAGLVMATGTIQNELELWGYRGFGPQLGILVRPTSPEARSSSCSGSSTTGR
;
A
#
# COMPACT_ATOMS: atom_id res chain seq x y z
N MET A 1 28.21 8.85 7.24
CA MET A 1 27.02 8.37 7.96
C MET A 1 25.91 8.28 6.93
N ASN A 2 25.56 7.07 6.50
CA ASN A 2 24.53 6.87 5.48
C ASN A 2 23.16 6.92 6.17
N PHE A 3 22.36 7.91 5.80
CA PHE A 3 20.95 7.98 6.14
C PHE A 3 20.24 7.00 5.19
N GLY A 4 19.85 5.82 5.68
CA GLY A 4 19.06 4.89 4.88
C GLY A 4 17.68 5.47 4.60
N GLU A 5 17.31 5.57 3.33
CA GLU A 5 16.01 6.01 2.80
C GLU A 5 14.82 5.15 3.29
N TRP A 6 13.64 5.76 3.43
CA TRP A 6 12.42 5.19 4.02
C TRP A 6 11.27 5.20 3.00
N ASP A 7 10.77 4.01 2.66
CA ASP A 7 9.63 3.65 1.83
C ASP A 7 8.29 3.81 2.60
N PHE A 8 7.35 4.47 1.95
CA PHE A 8 5.93 4.56 2.36
C PHE A 8 5.02 4.13 1.20
N ASP A 9 5.61 3.79 0.05
CA ASP A 9 5.05 3.68 -1.29
C ASP A 9 5.15 2.28 -1.91
N ASN A 10 5.67 1.29 -1.17
CA ASN A 10 5.74 -0.13 -1.56
C ASN A 10 6.77 -0.36 -2.70
N ASP A 11 7.88 0.38 -2.68
CA ASP A 11 8.98 0.30 -3.66
C ASP A 11 10.02 -0.79 -3.34
N GLY A 12 9.99 -1.36 -2.12
CA GLY A 12 10.88 -2.45 -1.69
C GLY A 12 12.22 -2.00 -1.12
N VAL A 13 12.36 -0.73 -0.75
CA VAL A 13 13.51 -0.16 -0.03
C VAL A 13 13.27 -0.23 1.50
N ASN A 14 14.34 -0.21 2.31
CA ASN A 14 14.29 -0.55 3.74
C ASN A 14 14.18 0.67 4.67
N ASP A 15 13.07 0.77 5.37
CA ASP A 15 12.68 1.94 6.15
C ASP A 15 13.20 1.81 7.56
N GLN A 16 13.74 2.87 8.17
CA GLN A 16 14.22 2.84 9.56
C GLN A 16 13.07 2.74 10.58
N ALA A 17 11.90 2.25 10.19
CA ALA A 17 10.79 1.95 11.07
C ALA A 17 11.17 0.75 11.97
N LYS A 18 10.99 0.93 13.28
CA LYS A 18 11.17 -0.13 14.30
C LYS A 18 10.14 -1.24 14.15
N ALA A 19 8.94 -0.89 13.69
CA ALA A 19 7.87 -1.83 13.39
C ALA A 19 7.00 -1.25 12.27
N SER A 20 6.61 -2.11 11.33
CA SER A 20 5.66 -1.80 10.29
C SER A 20 4.56 -2.85 10.24
N GLY A 21 3.35 -2.42 9.89
CA GLY A 21 2.20 -3.29 9.73
C GLY A 21 1.30 -2.73 8.65
N GLN A 22 0.88 -3.58 7.74
CA GLN A 22 -0.05 -3.23 6.68
C GLN A 22 -1.17 -4.26 6.61
N PHE A 23 -2.39 -3.76 6.49
CA PHE A 23 -3.57 -4.53 6.14
C PHE A 23 -4.20 -3.93 4.89
N LEU A 24 -4.46 -4.77 3.90
CA LEU A 24 -5.17 -4.41 2.69
C LEU A 24 -6.27 -5.43 2.46
N GLY A 25 -7.50 -4.94 2.32
CA GLY A 25 -8.66 -5.77 2.00
C GLY A 25 -9.56 -5.04 1.03
N GLY A 26 -10.18 -5.76 0.11
CA GLY A 26 -11.07 -5.15 -0.86
C GLY A 26 -11.83 -6.17 -1.69
N GLY A 27 -12.86 -5.67 -2.37
CA GLY A 27 -13.71 -6.43 -3.27
C GLY A 27 -14.09 -5.61 -4.48
N MET A 28 -14.24 -6.28 -5.62
CA MET A 28 -14.70 -5.68 -6.86
C MET A 28 -15.77 -6.57 -7.48
N LEU A 29 -16.87 -5.95 -7.90
CA LEU A 29 -17.87 -6.54 -8.76
C LEU A 29 -17.67 -5.99 -10.17
N ARG A 30 -17.62 -6.89 -11.14
CA ARG A 30 -17.43 -6.53 -12.55
C ARG A 30 -18.46 -7.22 -13.42
N VAL A 31 -19.06 -6.45 -14.32
CA VAL A 31 -19.97 -6.94 -15.37
C VAL A 31 -19.50 -6.41 -16.71
N ARG A 32 -19.05 -7.32 -17.59
CA ARG A 32 -18.45 -6.98 -18.89
C ARG A 32 -17.29 -6.00 -18.74
N HIS A 33 -17.44 -4.78 -19.23
CA HIS A 33 -16.42 -3.74 -19.21
C HIS A 33 -16.53 -2.80 -18.02
N VAL A 34 -17.58 -2.89 -17.20
CA VAL A 34 -17.80 -1.97 -16.07
C VAL A 34 -17.51 -2.71 -14.76
N GLY A 35 -16.78 -2.06 -13.87
CA GLY A 35 -16.52 -2.54 -12.52
C GLY A 35 -16.84 -1.50 -11.46
N ILE A 36 -17.20 -1.95 -10.28
CA ILE A 36 -17.24 -1.14 -9.06
C ILE A 36 -16.59 -1.93 -7.93
N GLY A 37 -15.77 -1.27 -7.14
CA GLY A 37 -15.07 -1.92 -6.05
C GLY A 37 -14.79 -0.95 -4.92
N ALA A 38 -14.53 -1.53 -3.76
CA ALA A 38 -14.06 -0.81 -2.61
C ALA A 38 -12.87 -1.54 -2.01
N PHE A 39 -11.92 -0.79 -1.47
CA PHE A 39 -10.86 -1.35 -0.66
C PHE A 39 -10.63 -0.49 0.58
N ALA A 40 -10.11 -1.13 1.61
CA ALA A 40 -9.62 -0.50 2.81
C ALA A 40 -8.15 -0.86 2.98
N ARG A 41 -7.33 0.14 3.28
CA ARG A 41 -5.92 -0.01 3.63
C ARG A 41 -5.70 0.56 5.02
N ALA A 42 -5.00 -0.17 5.87
CA ALA A 42 -4.52 0.34 7.15
C ALA A 42 -3.02 0.10 7.23
N ASN A 43 -2.27 1.15 7.48
CA ASN A 43 -0.83 1.12 7.69
C ASN A 43 -0.53 1.62 9.10
N SER A 44 0.41 0.98 9.77
CA SER A 44 0.97 1.48 11.02
C SER A 44 2.48 1.38 10.98
N LEU A 45 3.16 2.43 11.41
CA LEU A 45 4.61 2.52 11.47
C LEU A 45 5.03 3.06 12.83
N GLU A 46 6.15 2.58 13.35
CA GLU A 46 6.77 3.11 14.56
C GLU A 46 8.22 3.53 14.29
N PHE A 47 8.59 4.72 14.74
CA PHE A 47 9.91 5.31 14.58
C PHE A 47 10.55 5.67 15.91
N CYS A 48 11.88 5.73 15.94
CA CYS A 48 12.68 6.24 17.04
C CYS A 48 13.42 7.49 16.59
N VAL A 49 13.12 8.62 17.23
CA VAL A 49 13.69 9.94 16.89
C VAL A 49 14.92 10.28 17.74
N ALA A 50 15.31 9.38 18.65
CA ALA A 50 16.49 9.56 19.48
C ALA A 50 17.77 9.64 18.63
N PRO A 51 18.77 10.48 19.00
CA PRO A 51 20.01 10.67 18.22
C PRO A 51 20.83 9.40 18.00
N ASP A 52 20.66 8.39 18.86
CA ASP A 52 21.33 7.09 18.77
C ASP A 52 20.48 6.02 18.07
N GLY A 53 19.29 6.38 17.56
CA GLY A 53 18.35 5.49 16.89
C GLY A 53 17.71 4.46 17.82
N LYS A 54 17.86 4.61 19.14
CA LYS A 54 17.38 3.62 20.12
C LYS A 54 16.29 4.24 20.99
N CYS A 55 15.15 3.57 21.04
CA CYS A 55 14.17 3.74 22.10
C CYS A 55 14.30 2.55 23.06
N PRO A 56 15.02 2.70 24.19
CA PRO A 56 15.17 1.62 25.19
C PRO A 56 13.89 1.36 26.00
N GLY A 57 12.90 2.27 25.94
CA GLY A 57 11.63 2.11 26.65
C GLY A 57 10.61 1.18 25.98
N LEU A 58 9.68 0.67 26.80
CA LEU A 58 8.37 0.13 26.37
C LEU A 58 7.54 1.24 25.68
N PHE A 59 6.29 0.97 25.29
CA PHE A 59 5.39 1.86 24.51
C PHE A 59 5.26 3.34 24.95
N SER A 60 5.87 3.73 26.07
CA SER A 60 5.92 5.04 26.74
C SER A 60 7.24 5.82 26.54
N ASP A 61 8.02 5.54 25.49
CA ASP A 61 9.23 6.32 25.22
C ASP A 61 8.86 7.63 24.49
N PRO A 62 9.19 8.83 25.02
CA PRO A 62 8.90 10.10 24.36
C PRO A 62 9.68 10.29 23.06
N ASN A 63 10.65 9.43 22.75
CA ASN A 63 11.35 9.42 21.47
C ASN A 63 10.71 8.46 20.46
N ARG A 64 9.61 7.78 20.82
CA ARG A 64 8.88 6.88 19.94
C ARG A 64 7.71 7.63 19.27
N ILE A 65 7.70 7.64 17.94
CA ILE A 65 6.59 8.17 17.15
C ILE A 65 5.86 7.00 16.50
N ARG A 66 4.54 6.95 16.68
CA ARG A 66 3.66 6.01 15.99
C ARG A 66 2.83 6.74 14.95
N LEU A 67 2.91 6.27 13.72
CA LEU A 67 2.04 6.68 12.62
C LEU A 67 1.00 5.59 12.41
N ALA A 68 -0.27 5.97 12.28
CA ALA A 68 -1.30 5.08 11.76
C ALA A 68 -2.06 5.82 10.66
N LEU A 69 -2.26 5.17 9.52
CA LEU A 69 -3.00 5.69 8.39
C LEU A 69 -4.04 4.67 7.98
N GLN A 70 -5.28 5.12 7.82
CA GLN A 70 -6.38 4.30 7.35
C GLN A 70 -7.04 4.97 6.16
N GLU A 71 -7.13 4.24 5.06
CA GLU A 71 -7.70 4.71 3.79
C GLU A 71 -8.83 3.79 3.37
N TYR A 72 -9.90 4.39 2.86
CA TYR A 72 -11.03 3.71 2.26
C TYR A 72 -11.28 4.31 0.90
N THR A 73 -11.25 3.48 -0.14
CA THR A 73 -11.56 3.91 -1.49
C THR A 73 -12.81 3.21 -1.98
N LEU A 74 -13.70 3.96 -2.61
CA LEU A 74 -14.77 3.46 -3.45
C LEU A 74 -14.49 3.93 -4.88
N ALA A 75 -14.32 3.00 -5.81
CA ALA A 75 -13.99 3.31 -7.20
C ALA A 75 -14.89 2.55 -8.17
N GLY A 76 -15.32 3.24 -9.22
CA GLY A 76 -15.87 2.63 -10.43
C GLY A 76 -14.79 2.59 -11.50
N GLY A 77 -14.86 1.62 -12.41
CA GLY A 77 -13.90 1.52 -13.50
C GLY A 77 -14.50 0.96 -14.78
N TYR A 78 -13.80 1.22 -15.87
CA TYR A 78 -14.11 0.72 -17.20
C TYR A 78 -12.90 0.03 -17.82
N SER A 79 -13.10 -1.11 -18.48
CA SER A 79 -12.06 -1.82 -19.21
C SER A 79 -12.23 -1.73 -20.72
N PHE A 80 -11.15 -1.40 -21.40
CA PHE A 80 -11.03 -1.30 -22.85
C PHE A 80 -10.16 -2.45 -23.38
N PHE A 81 -10.36 -2.81 -24.66
CA PHE A 81 -9.49 -3.74 -25.40
C PHE A 81 -9.22 -5.07 -24.67
N ASP A 82 -10.28 -5.79 -24.27
CA ASP A 82 -10.16 -7.06 -23.53
C ASP A 82 -9.28 -6.97 -22.27
N ASP A 83 -9.40 -5.86 -21.55
CA ASP A 83 -8.63 -5.51 -20.35
C ASP A 83 -7.17 -5.11 -20.60
N GLY A 84 -6.82 -4.73 -21.84
CA GLY A 84 -5.54 -4.10 -22.16
C GLY A 84 -5.36 -2.74 -21.48
N LEU A 85 -6.47 -2.03 -21.24
CA LEU A 85 -6.49 -0.76 -20.48
C LEU A 85 -7.68 -0.75 -19.52
N VAL A 86 -7.43 -0.46 -18.25
CA VAL A 86 -8.48 -0.23 -17.24
C VAL A 86 -8.31 1.18 -16.69
N VAL A 87 -9.40 1.95 -16.70
CA VAL A 87 -9.47 3.27 -16.08
C VAL A 87 -10.44 3.18 -14.92
N ALA A 88 -10.03 3.64 -13.74
CA ALA A 88 -10.86 3.69 -12.56
C ALA A 88 -10.88 5.11 -11.97
N ALA A 89 -12.06 5.56 -11.55
CA ALA A 89 -12.24 6.82 -10.86
C ALA A 89 -13.08 6.58 -9.60
N GLY A 90 -12.76 7.28 -8.53
CA GLY A 90 -13.37 7.04 -7.24
C GLY A 90 -13.19 8.16 -6.26
N LEU A 91 -13.61 7.86 -5.04
CA LEU A 91 -13.44 8.71 -3.88
C LEU A 91 -12.61 7.96 -2.86
N VAL A 92 -11.65 8.65 -2.26
CA VAL A 92 -10.86 8.16 -1.13
C VAL A 92 -11.23 8.96 0.11
N MET A 93 -11.37 8.27 1.23
CA MET A 93 -11.35 8.85 2.56
C MET A 93 -10.09 8.36 3.26
N ALA A 94 -9.35 9.26 3.88
CA ALA A 94 -8.16 8.93 4.64
C ALA A 94 -8.25 9.53 6.05
N THR A 95 -7.86 8.76 7.04
CA THR A 95 -7.68 9.22 8.42
C THR A 95 -6.31 8.79 8.90
N GLY A 96 -5.53 9.73 9.43
CA GLY A 96 -4.21 9.46 9.96
C GLY A 96 -4.07 9.93 11.39
N THR A 97 -3.21 9.29 12.16
CA THR A 97 -2.77 9.74 13.46
C THR A 97 -1.26 9.68 13.57
N ILE A 98 -0.69 10.72 14.16
CA ILE A 98 0.71 10.76 14.59
C ILE A 98 0.67 10.87 16.11
N GLN A 99 1.24 9.90 16.80
CA GLN A 99 1.22 9.82 18.25
C GLN A 99 2.63 9.75 18.81
N ASN A 100 2.87 10.53 19.86
CA ASN A 100 3.95 10.36 20.83
C ASN A 100 3.30 10.27 22.24
N GLU A 101 4.07 10.03 23.30
CA GLU A 101 3.57 10.05 24.69
C GLU A 101 2.82 11.34 25.04
N LEU A 102 3.27 12.47 24.54
CA LEU A 102 2.80 13.79 24.95
C LEU A 102 1.66 14.31 24.08
N GLU A 103 1.61 13.88 22.81
CA GLU A 103 0.78 14.53 21.80
C GLU A 103 0.21 13.51 20.80
N LEU A 104 -1.05 13.75 20.43
CA LEU A 104 -1.75 13.02 19.38
C LEU A 104 -2.25 14.03 18.34
N TRP A 105 -1.71 13.94 17.14
CA TRP A 105 -2.19 14.71 15.99
C TRP A 105 -3.05 13.82 15.11
N GLY A 106 -4.25 14.30 14.79
CA GLY A 106 -5.18 13.63 13.88
C GLY A 106 -5.29 14.39 12.57
N TYR A 107 -5.29 13.65 11.47
CA TYR A 107 -5.52 14.16 10.12
C TYR A 107 -6.68 13.43 9.48
N ARG A 108 -7.46 14.14 8.68
CA ARG A 108 -8.54 13.56 7.89
C ARG A 108 -8.54 14.21 6.51
N GLY A 109 -8.72 13.39 5.50
CA GLY A 109 -8.76 13.81 4.11
C GLY A 109 -9.88 13.09 3.37
N PHE A 110 -10.41 13.77 2.36
CA PHE A 110 -11.34 13.21 1.41
C PHE A 110 -11.01 13.80 0.04
N GLY A 111 -11.02 12.97 -1.00
CA GLY A 111 -10.71 13.46 -2.34
C GLY A 111 -11.05 12.49 -3.45
N PRO A 112 -11.01 12.98 -4.70
CA PRO A 112 -11.12 12.11 -5.86
C PRO A 112 -9.84 11.29 -6.05
N GLN A 113 -9.99 10.10 -6.60
CA GLN A 113 -8.89 9.23 -7.00
C GLN A 113 -9.06 8.81 -8.46
N LEU A 114 -7.98 8.82 -9.23
CA LEU A 114 -7.91 8.29 -10.59
C LEU A 114 -6.82 7.23 -10.66
N GLY A 115 -7.14 6.08 -11.24
CA GLY A 115 -6.22 4.98 -11.47
C GLY A 115 -6.26 4.53 -12.92
N ILE A 116 -5.10 4.24 -13.48
CA ILE A 116 -4.96 3.69 -14.83
C ILE A 116 -4.07 2.46 -14.73
N LEU A 117 -4.57 1.31 -15.18
CA LEU A 117 -3.81 0.08 -15.28
C LEU A 117 -3.71 -0.33 -16.74
N VAL A 118 -2.48 -0.43 -17.24
CA VAL A 118 -2.20 -0.93 -18.58
C VAL A 118 -1.66 -2.35 -18.45
N ARG A 119 -2.31 -3.31 -19.12
CA ARG A 119 -1.80 -4.67 -19.22
C ARG A 119 -1.02 -4.79 -20.53
N PRO A 120 0.30 -5.00 -20.49
CA PRO A 120 1.06 -5.27 -21.71
C PRO A 120 0.59 -6.59 -22.33
N THR A 121 0.26 -6.57 -23.62
CA THR A 121 -0.23 -7.74 -24.36
C THR A 121 0.83 -8.33 -25.30
N SER A 122 2.12 -8.11 -25.04
CA SER A 122 3.18 -8.62 -25.93
C SER A 122 3.27 -10.16 -25.88
N PRO A 123 3.60 -10.83 -27.01
CA PRO A 123 3.74 -12.27 -27.06
C PRO A 123 4.79 -12.86 -26.10
N GLU A 124 5.85 -12.10 -25.78
CA GLU A 124 6.92 -12.53 -24.85
C GLU A 124 6.44 -12.74 -23.41
N ALA A 125 5.39 -12.03 -22.97
CA ALA A 125 4.87 -12.18 -21.60
C ALA A 125 4.07 -13.49 -21.38
N ARG A 126 3.68 -14.20 -22.45
CA ARG A 126 2.94 -15.46 -22.36
C ARG A 126 3.84 -16.70 -22.17
N SER A 127 5.13 -16.63 -22.52
CA SER A 127 6.01 -17.82 -22.52
C SER A 127 6.62 -18.16 -21.16
N SER A 128 6.68 -17.22 -20.21
CA SER A 128 7.31 -17.43 -18.91
C SER A 128 6.42 -18.18 -17.89
N SER A 129 5.11 -18.32 -18.13
CA SER A 129 4.19 -18.99 -17.19
C SER A 129 3.94 -20.48 -17.46
N CYS A 130 4.51 -21.05 -18.53
CA CYS A 130 4.30 -22.46 -18.91
C CYS A 130 5.59 -23.31 -18.98
N SER A 131 6.70 -22.89 -18.37
CA SER A 131 7.88 -23.74 -18.21
C SER A 131 7.81 -24.50 -16.87
N GLY A 132 6.80 -25.35 -16.74
CA GLY A 132 6.78 -26.40 -15.73
C GLY A 132 7.74 -27.51 -16.16
N SER A 133 8.93 -27.52 -15.57
CA SER A 133 9.90 -28.61 -15.66
C SER A 133 9.24 -29.96 -15.30
N SER A 134 8.90 -30.76 -16.32
CA SER A 134 8.56 -32.17 -16.14
C SER A 134 9.84 -33.00 -16.01
N THR A 135 10.43 -33.04 -14.82
CA THR A 135 11.48 -34.02 -14.52
C THR A 135 10.80 -35.36 -14.24
N THR A 136 10.64 -36.18 -15.27
CA THR A 136 10.26 -37.59 -15.12
C THR A 136 11.50 -38.37 -14.72
N GLY A 137 11.54 -38.83 -13.48
CA GLY A 137 12.52 -39.81 -13.03
C GLY A 137 12.24 -41.18 -13.64
N ARG A 138 13.30 -41.82 -14.14
CA ARG A 138 13.54 -43.26 -14.12
C ARG A 138 15.03 -43.52 -14.25
#